data_AF-A0A1Y3AWS8-F1
#
_entry.id   AF-A0A1Y3AWS8-F1
#
_cell.length_a   1.000
_cell.length_b   1.000
_cell.length_c   1.000
_cell.angle_alpha   90.00
_cell.angle_beta   90.00
_cell.angle_gamma   90.00
#
_symmetry.space_group_name_H-M   'P 1'
#
loop_
_entity.id
_entity.type
_entity.pdbx_description
1 polymer ?
#
loop_
_entity_poly.entity_id
_entity_poly.type
_entity_poly.pdbx_seq_one_letter_code
_entity_poly.pdbx_strand_id
1 'polypeptide(L)'
;LFCNNNNKYSETASTTKQAKYAIKCLNAIILDENEKIKIYGDIIDKIKEAGLSLESTPYFRYHLVALGMIAINGGHLFFPKMLRSIVQKFIVQGLLLKDVRTELEIETLQKCEDEKEHNNELASIYEFISDEVKAKHEGIKLLVRWLFGLKLNSILVIQENQADANSMYTYQKAASNAFQLLKTIIKTGGDLNENDRGGTVLEKAFLKLTAALAMIKIASNDALSSVGSNNEPVFQKSTSTLDIMTVHQWHCLATVLLDPQEFVREKFLGKLNKSLMSLNLGLEFVAYFALGGMFENNAFRNKMKTFLHLNMVKRRDIVKSRLTPNLKSVVPECVMPFVIHLLANMPFFTQHDDIDQLEKLKG
;
A
#
# COMPACT_ATOMS: atom_id res chain seq x y z
N LEU A 1 16.30 -19.34 -4.99
CA LEU A 1 15.42 -20.36 -4.38
C LEU A 1 14.83 -21.20 -5.49
N PHE A 2 15.61 -22.17 -5.99
CA PHE A 2 15.09 -23.24 -6.85
C PHE A 2 15.48 -24.59 -6.24
N CYS A 3 14.57 -25.54 -6.37
CA CYS A 3 14.75 -26.92 -5.93
C CYS A 3 15.78 -27.59 -6.86
N ASN A 4 16.80 -28.20 -6.29
CA ASN A 4 17.60 -29.20 -7.00
C ASN A 4 17.42 -30.53 -6.25
N ASN A 5 17.43 -31.65 -6.98
CA ASN A 5 16.98 -33.00 -6.61
C ASN A 5 17.57 -33.64 -5.32
N ASN A 6 18.28 -32.88 -4.48
CA ASN A 6 18.98 -33.32 -3.28
C ASN A 6 18.64 -32.49 -2.01
N ASN A 7 17.41 -32.02 -1.81
CA ASN A 7 16.94 -31.35 -0.58
C ASN A 7 17.76 -30.12 -0.10
N LYS A 8 18.51 -29.46 -1.00
CA LYS A 8 19.23 -28.21 -0.70
C LYS A 8 18.57 -27.04 -1.43
N TYR A 9 17.77 -26.24 -0.71
CA TYR A 9 17.28 -24.96 -1.19
C TYR A 9 18.46 -23.99 -1.37
N SER A 10 18.84 -23.71 -2.62
CA SER A 10 19.91 -22.76 -2.95
C SER A 10 19.38 -21.31 -3.02
N GLU A 11 20.11 -20.38 -2.41
CA GLU A 11 19.83 -18.93 -2.35
C GLU A 11 20.11 -18.22 -3.69
N THR A 12 19.46 -18.67 -4.75
CA THR A 12 19.72 -18.18 -6.12
C THR A 12 18.78 -17.07 -6.60
N ALA A 13 18.10 -16.35 -5.69
CA ALA A 13 17.24 -15.25 -6.12
C ALA A 13 18.11 -14.03 -6.44
N SER A 14 18.23 -13.69 -7.72
CA SER A 14 18.98 -12.54 -8.22
C SER A 14 18.11 -11.27 -8.33
N THR A 15 16.79 -11.39 -8.13
CA THR A 15 15.85 -10.26 -8.17
C THR A 15 14.71 -10.40 -7.16
N THR A 16 14.10 -9.29 -6.77
CA THR A 16 12.86 -9.25 -5.97
C THR A 16 11.72 -10.00 -6.65
N LYS A 17 11.66 -9.97 -7.98
CA LYS A 17 10.67 -10.70 -8.78
C LYS A 17 10.83 -12.21 -8.62
N GLN A 18 12.05 -12.72 -8.73
CA GLN A 18 12.33 -14.15 -8.53
C GLN A 18 12.01 -14.60 -7.10
N ALA A 19 12.42 -13.85 -6.08
CA ALA A 19 12.09 -14.17 -4.69
C ALA A 19 10.58 -14.29 -4.46
N LYS A 20 9.80 -13.35 -5.02
CA LYS A 20 8.33 -13.37 -4.95
C LYS A 20 7.75 -14.64 -5.57
N TYR A 21 8.16 -14.99 -6.79
CA TYR A 21 7.59 -16.14 -7.50
C TYR A 21 8.05 -17.46 -6.90
N ALA A 22 9.28 -17.56 -6.39
CA ALA A 22 9.77 -18.75 -5.71
C ALA A 22 8.89 -19.13 -4.51
N ILE A 23 8.60 -18.18 -3.61
CA ILE A 23 7.71 -18.45 -2.46
C ILE A 23 6.28 -18.80 -2.91
N LYS A 24 5.78 -18.18 -3.98
CA LYS A 24 4.48 -18.56 -4.57
C LYS A 24 4.47 -19.99 -5.09
N CYS A 25 5.50 -20.38 -5.82
CA CYS A 25 5.64 -21.74 -6.35
C CYS A 25 5.72 -22.76 -5.21
N LEU A 26 6.54 -22.49 -4.19
CA LEU A 26 6.62 -23.35 -3.00
C LEU A 26 5.25 -23.50 -2.33
N ASN A 27 4.49 -22.41 -2.15
CA ASN A 27 3.16 -22.49 -1.56
C ASN A 27 2.17 -23.35 -2.38
N ALA A 28 2.30 -23.32 -3.71
CA ALA A 28 1.38 -23.99 -4.62
C ALA A 28 1.74 -25.47 -4.85
N ILE A 29 3.02 -25.81 -4.82
CA ILE A 29 3.52 -27.17 -5.09
C ILE A 29 3.47 -28.02 -3.81
N ILE A 30 3.76 -27.42 -2.66
CA ILE A 30 3.85 -28.13 -1.38
C ILE A 30 2.49 -28.14 -0.73
N LEU A 31 1.81 -29.27 -0.85
CA LEU A 31 0.46 -29.48 -0.36
C LEU A 31 0.44 -29.89 1.12
N ASP A 32 1.48 -30.58 1.59
CA ASP A 32 1.62 -30.94 3.01
C ASP A 32 1.96 -29.70 3.85
N GLU A 33 1.14 -29.42 4.85
CA GLU A 33 1.31 -28.23 5.70
C GLU A 33 2.55 -28.34 6.60
N ASN A 34 2.88 -29.54 7.08
CA ASN A 34 4.04 -29.74 7.96
C ASN A 34 5.36 -29.49 7.20
N GLU A 35 5.46 -30.00 5.98
CA GLU A 35 6.58 -29.74 5.08
C GLU A 35 6.68 -28.25 4.74
N LYS A 36 5.55 -27.59 4.46
CA LYS A 36 5.49 -26.15 4.21
C LYS A 36 5.99 -25.33 5.41
N ILE A 37 5.57 -25.67 6.62
CA ILE A 37 6.05 -25.05 7.86
C ILE A 37 7.56 -25.19 7.96
N LYS A 38 8.09 -26.40 7.78
CA LYS A 38 9.53 -26.66 7.86
C LYS A 38 10.32 -25.79 6.87
N ILE A 39 9.91 -25.76 5.61
CA ILE A 39 10.61 -25.01 4.56
C ILE A 39 10.53 -23.51 4.79
N TYR A 40 9.38 -22.99 5.23
CA TYR A 40 9.26 -21.58 5.59
C TYR A 40 10.11 -21.23 6.81
N GLY A 41 10.18 -22.12 7.81
CA GLY A 41 11.09 -21.99 8.94
C GLY A 41 12.54 -21.89 8.49
N ASP A 42 13.00 -22.84 7.68
CA ASP A 42 14.37 -22.88 7.13
C ASP A 42 14.71 -21.60 6.35
N ILE A 43 13.78 -21.09 5.54
CA ILE A 43 13.97 -19.84 4.80
C ILE A 43 14.07 -18.65 5.75
N ILE A 44 13.20 -18.57 6.76
CA ILE A 44 13.22 -17.48 7.74
C ILE A 44 14.53 -17.49 8.53
N ASP A 45 15.02 -18.65 8.94
CA ASP A 45 16.23 -18.74 9.75
C ASP A 45 17.47 -18.35 8.94
N LYS A 46 17.59 -18.78 7.68
CA LYS A 46 18.63 -18.29 6.77
C LYS A 46 18.59 -16.77 6.58
N ILE A 47 17.39 -16.20 6.44
CA ILE A 47 17.22 -14.74 6.33
C ILE A 47 17.72 -14.03 7.59
N LYS A 48 17.50 -14.60 8.78
CA LYS A 48 18.02 -14.02 10.03
C LYS A 48 19.54 -14.14 10.12
N GLU A 49 20.10 -15.29 9.75
CA GLU A 49 21.55 -15.53 9.72
C GLU A 49 22.27 -14.54 8.80
N ALA A 50 21.69 -14.25 7.64
CA ALA A 50 22.24 -13.28 6.68
C ALA A 50 22.14 -11.81 7.14
N GLY A 51 21.43 -11.54 8.24
CA GLY A 51 21.21 -10.20 8.76
C GLY A 51 20.12 -9.43 8.00
N LEU A 52 19.18 -8.85 8.75
CA LEU A 52 18.17 -7.93 8.24
C LEU A 52 18.70 -6.50 8.26
N SER A 53 19.78 -6.25 7.51
CA SER A 53 20.49 -4.96 7.47
C SER A 53 20.62 -4.42 6.04
N LEU A 54 20.73 -3.09 5.92
CA LEU A 54 21.11 -2.43 4.68
C LEU A 54 22.53 -2.83 4.22
N GLU A 55 23.40 -3.24 5.15
CA GLU A 55 24.74 -3.74 4.82
C GLU A 55 24.69 -5.05 4.02
N SER A 56 23.59 -5.82 4.12
CA SER A 56 23.37 -7.06 3.39
C SER A 56 22.76 -6.84 1.98
N THR A 57 22.83 -5.63 1.42
CA THR A 57 22.35 -5.35 0.05
C THR A 57 23.22 -6.02 -1.02
N PRO A 58 22.63 -6.54 -2.11
CA PRO A 58 21.23 -6.39 -2.54
C PRO A 58 20.27 -7.43 -1.93
N TYR A 59 20.79 -8.45 -1.22
CA TYR A 59 20.00 -9.57 -0.68
C TYR A 59 18.91 -9.14 0.30
N PHE A 60 19.16 -8.07 1.06
CA PHE A 60 18.18 -7.54 2.00
C PHE A 60 16.81 -7.28 1.36
N ARG A 61 16.76 -6.69 0.17
CA ARG A 61 15.48 -6.46 -0.55
C ARG A 61 14.78 -7.76 -0.92
N TYR A 62 15.53 -8.82 -1.23
CA TYR A 62 14.98 -10.13 -1.58
C TYR A 62 14.40 -10.81 -0.34
N HIS A 63 15.08 -10.68 0.80
CA HIS A 63 14.60 -11.16 2.10
C HIS A 63 13.29 -10.50 2.50
N LEU A 64 13.18 -9.17 2.35
CA LEU A 64 11.93 -8.44 2.61
C LEU A 64 10.76 -8.96 1.77
N VAL A 65 11.00 -9.24 0.49
CA VAL A 65 9.98 -9.79 -0.40
C VAL A 65 9.61 -11.21 0.00
N ALA A 66 10.58 -12.07 0.31
CA ALA A 66 10.34 -13.44 0.72
C ALA A 66 9.51 -13.50 2.02
N LEU A 67 9.90 -12.73 3.04
CA LEU A 67 9.18 -12.61 4.31
C LEU A 67 7.74 -12.13 4.11
N GLY A 68 7.54 -11.10 3.28
CA GLY A 68 6.19 -10.62 2.97
C GLY A 68 5.34 -11.67 2.23
N MET A 69 5.95 -12.47 1.37
CA MET A 69 5.24 -13.55 0.68
C MET A 69 4.92 -14.73 1.62
N ILE A 70 5.81 -15.07 2.55
CA ILE A 70 5.52 -16.07 3.59
C ILE A 70 4.36 -15.58 4.46
N ALA A 71 4.36 -14.29 4.85
CA ALA A 71 3.29 -13.72 5.67
C ALA A 71 1.91 -13.90 5.00
N ILE A 72 1.74 -13.54 3.73
CA ILE A 72 0.43 -13.69 3.06
C ILE A 72 0.06 -15.14 2.74
N ASN A 73 1.02 -16.05 2.63
CA ASN A 73 0.80 -17.46 2.29
C ASN A 73 0.75 -18.37 3.54
N GLY A 74 0.02 -17.96 4.57
CA GLY A 74 -0.19 -18.78 5.77
C GLY A 74 0.84 -18.61 6.89
N GLY A 75 1.87 -17.78 6.71
CA GLY A 75 2.89 -17.54 7.73
C GLY A 75 2.35 -17.02 9.07
N HIS A 76 1.14 -16.43 9.11
CA HIS A 76 0.51 -16.02 10.37
C HIS A 76 -0.02 -17.16 11.21
N LEU A 77 -0.36 -18.30 10.60
CA LEU A 77 -0.77 -19.49 11.33
C LEU A 77 0.45 -20.11 12.04
N PHE A 78 1.57 -20.14 11.32
CA PHE A 78 2.76 -20.87 11.75
C PHE A 78 3.76 -20.02 12.55
N PHE A 79 3.90 -18.73 12.19
CA PHE A 79 4.94 -17.84 12.72
C PHE A 79 4.41 -16.46 13.18
N PRO A 80 3.25 -16.34 13.87
CA PRO A 80 2.62 -15.04 14.16
C PRO A 80 3.51 -14.11 14.98
N LYS A 81 4.13 -14.62 16.05
CA LYS A 81 5.01 -13.83 16.94
C LYS A 81 6.28 -13.37 16.22
N MET A 82 6.86 -14.24 15.42
CA MET A 82 8.08 -13.95 14.66
C MET A 82 7.83 -12.86 13.62
N LEU A 83 6.79 -13.01 12.79
CA LEU A 83 6.45 -12.03 11.76
C LEU A 83 6.11 -10.67 12.38
N ARG A 84 5.39 -10.66 13.52
CA ARG A 84 5.13 -9.43 14.27
C ARG A 84 6.42 -8.76 14.73
N SER A 85 7.36 -9.51 15.29
CA SER A 85 8.66 -9.01 15.74
C SER A 85 9.48 -8.45 14.57
N ILE A 86 9.50 -9.14 13.42
CA ILE A 86 10.15 -8.68 12.19
C ILE A 86 9.59 -7.32 11.77
N VAL A 87 8.27 -7.21 11.65
CA VAL A 87 7.62 -5.96 11.24
C VAL A 87 7.89 -4.83 12.22
N GLN A 88 7.72 -5.06 13.53
CA GLN A 88 7.85 -4.00 14.51
C GLN A 88 9.30 -3.56 14.72
N LYS A 89 10.22 -4.50 14.95
CA LYS A 89 11.60 -4.19 15.33
C LYS A 89 12.50 -3.89 14.13
N PHE A 90 12.38 -4.66 13.06
CA PHE A 90 13.29 -4.52 11.92
C PHE A 90 12.73 -3.58 10.86
N ILE A 91 11.45 -3.69 10.51
CA ILE A 91 10.88 -2.85 9.45
C ILE A 91 10.56 -1.46 9.97
N VAL A 92 9.70 -1.35 10.98
CA VAL A 92 9.27 -0.02 11.48
C VAL A 92 10.44 0.67 12.19
N GLN A 93 10.98 0.07 13.26
CA GLN A 93 12.03 0.70 14.07
C GLN A 93 13.43 0.65 13.42
N GLY A 94 13.76 -0.45 12.75
CA GLY A 94 15.11 -0.68 12.23
C GLY A 94 15.38 -0.07 10.85
N LEU A 95 14.34 0.16 10.04
CA LEU A 95 14.48 0.58 8.65
C LEU A 95 13.72 1.86 8.33
N LEU A 96 12.44 1.97 8.70
CA LEU A 96 11.63 3.14 8.34
C LEU A 96 11.96 4.36 9.21
N LEU A 97 12.12 4.17 10.52
CA LEU A 97 12.43 5.23 11.49
C LEU A 97 13.95 5.51 11.64
N LYS A 98 14.75 5.12 10.65
CA LYS A 98 16.19 5.39 10.63
C LYS A 98 16.59 5.95 9.28
N ASP A 99 17.47 6.94 9.33
CA ASP A 99 18.21 7.43 8.16
C ASP A 99 19.68 7.19 8.42
N VAL A 100 20.30 6.42 7.52
CA VAL A 100 21.70 6.01 7.68
C VAL A 100 22.65 6.83 6.81
N ARG A 101 22.13 7.49 5.78
CA ARG A 101 22.90 8.32 4.86
C ARG A 101 23.28 9.66 5.47
N THR A 102 24.43 10.17 5.02
CA THR A 102 24.94 11.48 5.44
C THR A 102 24.30 12.60 4.60
N GLU A 103 24.27 13.82 5.15
CA GLU A 103 23.81 15.01 4.42
C GLU A 103 24.60 15.22 3.12
N LEU A 104 25.92 15.06 3.16
CA LEU A 104 26.79 15.19 1.98
C LEU A 104 26.44 14.18 0.87
N GLU A 105 26.12 12.94 1.23
CA GLU A 105 25.68 11.93 0.27
C GLU A 105 24.36 12.32 -0.40
N ILE A 106 23.41 12.83 0.37
CA ILE A 106 22.10 13.27 -0.13
C ILE A 106 22.25 14.49 -1.03
N GLU A 107 23.05 15.50 -0.64
CA GLU A 107 23.33 16.67 -1.47
C GLU A 107 24.00 16.31 -2.79
N THR A 108 24.92 15.34 -2.76
CA THR A 108 25.61 14.86 -3.96
C THR A 108 24.62 14.16 -4.91
N LEU A 109 23.71 13.33 -4.37
CA LEU A 109 22.65 12.70 -5.15
C LEU A 109 21.66 13.73 -5.69
N GLN A 110 21.31 14.77 -4.92
CA GLN A 110 20.42 15.84 -5.37
C GLN A 110 21.03 16.62 -6.54
N LYS A 111 22.32 16.95 -6.49
CA LYS A 111 23.01 17.61 -7.62
C LYS A 111 22.98 16.74 -8.88
N CYS A 112 23.25 15.43 -8.73
CA CYS A 112 23.13 14.48 -9.83
C CYS A 112 21.69 14.38 -10.38
N GLU A 113 20.70 14.58 -9.52
CA GLU A 113 19.28 14.57 -9.87
C GLU A 113 18.91 15.83 -10.68
N ASP A 114 19.37 17.00 -10.23
CA ASP A 114 19.08 18.29 -10.86
C ASP A 114 19.73 18.43 -12.26
N GLU A 115 20.89 17.80 -12.48
CA GLU A 115 21.61 17.83 -13.76
C GLU A 115 21.00 16.92 -14.84
N LYS A 116 20.16 15.97 -14.47
CA LYS A 116 19.58 14.99 -15.40
C LYS A 116 18.15 15.39 -15.77
N GLU A 117 17.85 15.41 -17.06
CA GLU A 117 16.46 15.36 -17.54
C GLU A 117 15.87 13.98 -17.19
N HIS A 118 15.14 13.92 -16.10
CA HIS A 118 14.38 12.74 -15.74
C HIS A 118 13.13 12.69 -16.60
N ASN A 119 12.94 11.59 -17.33
CA ASN A 119 11.61 11.29 -17.82
C ASN A 119 10.70 11.01 -16.61
N ASN A 120 9.43 11.40 -16.67
CA ASN A 120 8.47 11.15 -15.58
C ASN A 120 8.09 9.65 -15.46
N GLU A 121 8.91 8.74 -16.00
CA GLU A 121 8.68 7.31 -15.95
C GLU A 121 9.14 6.73 -14.61
N LEU A 122 8.20 6.16 -13.87
CA LEU A 122 8.45 5.56 -12.55
C LEU A 122 9.55 4.49 -12.56
N ALA A 123 9.71 3.74 -13.66
CA ALA A 123 10.75 2.72 -13.78
C ALA A 123 12.15 3.34 -13.78
N SER A 124 12.34 4.41 -14.55
CA SER A 124 13.60 5.15 -14.59
C SER A 124 13.92 5.75 -13.22
N ILE A 125 12.95 6.44 -12.60
CA ILE A 125 13.11 6.99 -11.24
C ILE A 125 13.53 5.88 -10.25
N TYR A 126 12.89 4.71 -10.32
CA TYR A 126 13.22 3.59 -9.43
C TYR A 126 14.65 3.07 -9.61
N GLU A 127 15.25 3.17 -10.79
CA GLU A 127 16.62 2.73 -11.02
C GLU A 127 17.62 3.62 -10.29
N PHE A 128 17.36 4.93 -10.22
CA PHE A 128 18.29 5.93 -9.67
C PHE A 128 18.14 6.24 -8.18
N ILE A 129 17.03 5.86 -7.54
CA ILE A 129 16.92 5.98 -6.08
C ILE A 129 17.92 5.08 -5.34
N SER A 130 18.33 5.48 -4.15
CA SER A 130 19.26 4.73 -3.30
C SER A 130 18.73 3.36 -2.87
N ASP A 131 19.65 2.46 -2.48
CA ASP A 131 19.29 1.16 -1.92
C ASP A 131 18.54 1.27 -0.59
N GLU A 132 18.81 2.31 0.21
CA GLU A 132 18.03 2.61 1.41
C GLU A 132 16.55 2.84 1.08
N VAL A 133 16.26 3.72 0.11
CA VAL A 133 14.89 4.03 -0.30
C VAL A 133 14.22 2.82 -0.96
N LYS A 134 14.96 2.05 -1.76
CA LYS A 134 14.47 0.77 -2.33
C LYS A 134 14.15 -0.25 -1.24
N ALA A 135 14.92 -0.30 -0.15
CA ALA A 135 14.65 -1.16 0.99
C ALA A 135 13.44 -0.67 1.79
N LYS A 136 13.36 0.62 2.11
CA LYS A 136 12.17 1.24 2.76
C LYS A 136 10.90 0.94 1.94
N HIS A 137 10.97 1.00 0.61
CA HIS A 137 9.89 0.63 -0.28
C HIS A 137 9.44 -0.85 -0.14
N GLU A 138 10.38 -1.80 -0.15
CA GLU A 138 10.02 -3.22 0.06
C GLU A 138 9.58 -3.51 1.50
N GLY A 139 10.09 -2.76 2.48
CA GLY A 139 9.66 -2.81 3.88
C GLY A 139 8.18 -2.42 4.03
N ILE A 140 7.76 -1.32 3.42
CA ILE A 140 6.34 -0.92 3.38
C ILE A 140 5.49 -2.01 2.71
N LYS A 141 5.97 -2.62 1.62
CA LYS A 141 5.23 -3.72 0.97
C LYS A 141 5.16 -4.97 1.82
N LEU A 142 6.20 -5.29 2.61
CA LEU A 142 6.17 -6.37 3.61
C LEU A 142 5.10 -6.07 4.67
N LEU A 143 5.09 -4.86 5.23
CA LEU A 143 4.06 -4.42 6.19
C LEU A 143 2.65 -4.65 5.65
N VAL A 144 2.39 -4.24 4.40
CA VAL A 144 1.09 -4.47 3.75
C VAL A 144 0.78 -5.96 3.61
N ARG A 145 1.71 -6.78 3.13
CA ARG A 145 1.46 -8.23 2.96
C ARG A 145 1.23 -8.94 4.30
N TRP A 146 1.90 -8.50 5.36
CA TRP A 146 1.66 -8.96 6.72
C TRP A 146 0.25 -8.58 7.22
N LEU A 147 -0.23 -7.36 6.96
CA LEU A 147 -1.61 -6.99 7.28
C LEU A 147 -2.64 -7.81 6.50
N PHE A 148 -2.36 -8.12 5.23
CA PHE A 148 -3.20 -9.03 4.43
C PHE A 148 -3.31 -10.41 5.08
N GLY A 149 -2.18 -10.98 5.49
CA GLY A 149 -2.15 -12.26 6.19
C GLY A 149 -2.89 -12.23 7.53
N LEU A 150 -2.79 -11.14 8.30
CA LEU A 150 -3.59 -10.96 9.53
C LEU A 150 -5.10 -10.94 9.25
N LYS A 151 -5.55 -10.21 8.22
CA LYS A 151 -6.97 -10.18 7.84
C LYS A 151 -7.45 -11.56 7.42
N LEU A 152 -6.70 -12.24 6.56
CA LEU A 152 -7.03 -13.60 6.12
C LEU A 152 -7.16 -14.54 7.32
N ASN A 153 -6.19 -14.51 8.23
CA ASN A 153 -6.25 -15.31 9.45
C ASN A 153 -7.48 -14.99 10.30
N SER A 154 -7.81 -13.70 10.49
CA SER A 154 -9.01 -13.31 11.26
C SER A 154 -10.31 -13.82 10.64
N ILE A 155 -10.38 -13.95 9.32
CA ILE A 155 -11.55 -14.48 8.62
C ILE A 155 -11.64 -16.00 8.77
N LEU A 156 -10.53 -16.72 8.59
CA LEU A 156 -10.48 -18.17 8.65
C LEU A 156 -10.74 -18.69 10.08
N VAL A 157 -10.13 -18.07 11.10
CA VAL A 157 -10.31 -18.49 12.50
C VAL A 157 -11.76 -18.32 12.97
N ILE A 158 -12.46 -17.28 12.53
CA ILE A 158 -13.89 -17.07 12.86
C ILE A 158 -14.76 -18.20 12.30
N GLN A 159 -14.38 -18.84 11.19
CA GLN A 159 -15.13 -19.95 10.61
C GLN A 159 -14.96 -21.26 11.42
N GLU A 160 -13.82 -21.45 12.07
CA GLU A 160 -13.52 -22.66 12.84
C GLU A 160 -13.93 -22.56 14.32
N ASN A 161 -13.87 -21.37 14.92
CA ASN A 161 -14.27 -21.11 16.30
C ASN A 161 -14.94 -19.73 16.43
N GLN A 162 -16.24 -19.69 16.74
CA GLN A 162 -17.04 -18.45 16.85
C GLN A 162 -16.60 -17.48 17.99
N ALA A 163 -15.52 -17.77 18.73
CA ALA A 163 -15.15 -17.08 19.97
C ALA A 163 -13.92 -16.15 19.87
N ASP A 164 -13.11 -16.17 18.81
CA ASP A 164 -11.83 -15.44 18.77
C ASP A 164 -11.94 -14.01 18.19
N ALA A 165 -12.73 -13.16 18.87
CA ALA A 165 -12.81 -11.71 18.61
C ALA A 165 -11.43 -11.00 18.66
N ASN A 166 -10.45 -11.61 19.33
CA ASN A 166 -9.08 -11.09 19.45
C ASN A 166 -8.32 -11.01 18.12
N SER A 167 -8.65 -11.86 17.14
CA SER A 167 -7.95 -11.91 15.85
C SER A 167 -8.28 -10.70 14.97
N MET A 168 -9.57 -10.37 14.84
CA MET A 168 -10.05 -9.19 14.10
C MET A 168 -9.58 -7.90 14.76
N TYR A 169 -9.67 -7.79 16.09
CA TYR A 169 -9.14 -6.64 16.83
C TYR A 169 -7.63 -6.44 16.59
N THR A 170 -6.87 -7.54 16.55
CA THR A 170 -5.42 -7.48 16.26
C THR A 170 -5.14 -6.94 14.87
N TYR A 171 -5.89 -7.39 13.85
CA TYR A 171 -5.79 -6.84 12.49
C TYR A 171 -6.15 -5.35 12.46
N GLN A 172 -7.30 -4.96 13.01
CA GLN A 172 -7.78 -3.57 13.00
C GLN A 172 -6.78 -2.64 13.67
N LYS A 173 -6.24 -3.02 14.84
CA LYS A 173 -5.22 -2.24 15.55
C LYS A 173 -3.93 -2.13 14.74
N ALA A 174 -3.47 -3.22 14.12
CA ALA A 174 -2.26 -3.21 13.31
C ALA A 174 -2.44 -2.36 12.04
N ALA A 175 -3.61 -2.43 11.39
CA ALA A 175 -3.95 -1.62 10.23
C ALA A 175 -4.04 -0.13 10.59
N SER A 176 -4.69 0.22 11.70
CA SER A 176 -4.77 1.60 12.20
C SER A 176 -3.38 2.21 12.45
N ASN A 177 -2.49 1.47 13.11
CA ASN A 177 -1.11 1.90 13.33
C ASN A 177 -0.33 2.07 12.01
N ALA A 178 -0.54 1.16 11.06
CA ALA A 178 0.08 1.28 9.73
C ALA A 178 -0.44 2.51 8.99
N PHE A 179 -1.75 2.79 9.00
CA PHE A 179 -2.28 4.02 8.43
C PHE A 179 -1.69 5.27 9.08
N GLN A 180 -1.50 5.27 10.39
CA GLN A 180 -0.89 6.40 11.07
C GLN A 180 0.56 6.62 10.62
N LEU A 181 1.36 5.55 10.54
CA LEU A 181 2.73 5.62 10.01
C LEU A 181 2.76 6.14 8.57
N LEU A 182 1.93 5.56 7.69
CA LEU A 182 1.89 5.92 6.27
C LEU A 182 1.39 7.36 6.06
N LYS A 183 0.42 7.81 6.86
CA LYS A 183 -0.02 9.20 6.90
C LYS A 183 1.13 10.12 7.28
N THR A 184 1.93 9.78 8.28
CA THR A 184 3.09 10.60 8.67
C THR A 184 4.06 10.74 7.50
N ILE A 185 4.42 9.64 6.80
CA ILE A 185 5.29 9.69 5.61
C ILE A 185 4.74 10.65 4.55
N ILE A 186 3.43 10.64 4.29
CA ILE A 186 2.81 11.56 3.31
C ILE A 186 2.90 13.01 3.80
N LYS A 187 2.55 13.25 5.07
CA LYS A 187 2.49 14.59 5.65
C LYS A 187 3.88 15.25 5.71
N THR A 188 4.92 14.50 6.03
CA THR A 188 6.30 15.00 6.15
C THR A 188 7.04 15.01 4.81
N GLY A 189 6.33 14.94 3.69
CA GLY A 189 6.95 15.05 2.38
C GLY A 189 7.72 13.79 1.92
N GLY A 190 7.75 12.72 2.73
CA GLY A 190 8.58 11.53 2.52
C GLY A 190 9.75 11.42 3.50
N ASP A 191 10.01 12.46 4.30
CA ASP A 191 11.04 12.46 5.35
C ASP A 191 10.42 12.13 6.71
N LEU A 192 10.44 10.86 7.10
CA LEU A 192 9.71 10.40 8.29
C LEU A 192 10.29 10.95 9.61
N ASN A 193 11.58 11.25 9.65
CA ASN A 193 12.26 11.71 10.86
C ASN A 193 12.39 13.24 10.93
N GLU A 194 11.95 13.97 9.90
CA GLU A 194 11.95 15.44 9.81
C GLU A 194 13.33 16.04 10.16
N ASN A 195 14.39 15.39 9.67
CA ASN A 195 15.78 15.75 9.92
C ASN A 195 16.54 16.10 8.62
N ASP A 196 15.81 16.24 7.51
CA ASP A 196 16.29 16.46 6.15
C ASP A 196 17.17 15.33 5.58
N ARG A 197 17.20 14.18 6.26
CA ARG A 197 17.95 12.98 5.82
C ARG A 197 17.07 11.92 5.15
N GLY A 198 15.80 12.22 4.92
CA GLY A 198 14.86 11.33 4.22
C GLY A 198 15.20 11.04 2.75
N GLY A 199 16.16 11.77 2.15
CA GLY A 199 16.63 11.58 0.77
C GLY A 199 16.43 12.80 -0.12
N THR A 200 16.69 12.61 -1.42
CA THR A 200 16.48 13.64 -2.47
C THR A 200 15.00 13.99 -2.65
N VAL A 201 14.70 15.02 -3.45
CA VAL A 201 13.32 15.40 -3.79
C VAL A 201 12.56 14.24 -4.44
N LEU A 202 13.14 13.57 -5.44
CA LEU A 202 12.50 12.42 -6.08
C LEU A 202 12.39 11.21 -5.13
N GLU A 203 13.38 10.95 -4.28
CA GLU A 203 13.33 9.86 -3.30
C GLU A 203 12.20 10.07 -2.29
N LYS A 204 12.09 11.28 -1.74
CA LYS A 204 11.02 11.69 -0.83
C LYS A 204 9.64 11.55 -1.50
N ALA A 205 9.52 12.01 -2.76
CA ALA A 205 8.31 11.83 -3.57
C ALA A 205 7.97 10.35 -3.84
N PHE A 206 8.97 9.52 -4.10
CA PHE A 206 8.81 8.08 -4.29
C PHE A 206 8.33 7.37 -3.01
N LEU A 207 8.84 7.77 -1.84
CA LEU A 207 8.36 7.26 -0.55
C LEU A 207 6.93 7.69 -0.25
N LYS A 208 6.56 8.96 -0.52
CA LYS A 208 5.16 9.42 -0.44
C LYS A 208 4.24 8.57 -1.29
N LEU A 209 4.60 8.36 -2.57
CA LEU A 209 3.84 7.50 -3.47
C LEU A 209 3.73 6.08 -2.92
N THR A 210 4.83 5.52 -2.42
CA THR A 210 4.83 4.18 -1.83
C THR A 210 3.87 4.09 -0.65
N ALA A 211 3.87 5.08 0.24
CA ALA A 211 2.99 5.14 1.39
C ALA A 211 1.51 5.25 0.96
N ALA A 212 1.21 6.12 -0.01
CA ALA A 212 -0.14 6.30 -0.55
C ALA A 212 -0.68 5.01 -1.20
N LEU A 213 0.15 4.34 -2.02
CA LEU A 213 -0.22 3.06 -2.64
C LEU A 213 -0.43 1.95 -1.59
N ALA A 214 0.33 1.97 -0.49
CA ALA A 214 0.14 1.06 0.63
C ALA A 214 -1.18 1.33 1.34
N MET A 215 -1.54 2.59 1.62
CA MET A 215 -2.84 2.95 2.21
C MET A 215 -4.01 2.46 1.33
N ILE A 216 -3.96 2.70 0.01
CA ILE A 216 -4.96 2.18 -0.94
C ILE A 216 -5.05 0.66 -0.88
N LYS A 217 -3.91 -0.03 -0.73
CA LYS A 217 -3.88 -1.49 -0.71
C LYS A 217 -4.43 -2.07 0.60
N ILE A 218 -4.16 -1.44 1.74
CA ILE A 218 -4.74 -1.81 3.04
C ILE A 218 -6.24 -1.53 3.05
N ALA A 219 -6.65 -0.35 2.56
CA ALA A 219 -8.06 -0.01 2.37
C ALA A 219 -8.79 -1.05 1.50
N SER A 220 -8.18 -1.42 0.37
CA SER A 220 -8.72 -2.44 -0.53
C SER A 220 -8.80 -3.84 0.10
N ASN A 221 -7.95 -4.11 1.10
CA ASN A 221 -7.94 -5.39 1.82
C ASN A 221 -9.09 -5.50 2.80
N ASP A 222 -9.53 -4.37 3.36
CA ASP A 222 -10.55 -4.40 4.38
C ASP A 222 -11.92 -4.80 3.84
N ALA A 223 -12.15 -4.52 2.56
CA ALA A 223 -13.29 -5.03 1.80
C ALA A 223 -13.32 -6.58 1.69
N LEU A 224 -12.22 -7.28 1.99
CA LEU A 224 -12.21 -8.74 2.05
C LEU A 224 -13.06 -9.21 3.23
N SER A 225 -14.15 -9.93 2.94
CA SER A 225 -15.12 -10.35 3.96
C SER A 225 -15.07 -11.83 4.25
N SER A 226 -14.81 -12.67 3.25
CA SER A 226 -14.74 -14.11 3.42
C SER A 226 -13.83 -14.74 2.38
N VAL A 227 -13.53 -16.03 2.55
CA VAL A 227 -12.92 -16.87 1.53
C VAL A 227 -14.00 -17.86 1.07
N GLY A 228 -14.25 -17.92 -0.23
CA GLY A 228 -15.27 -18.80 -0.80
C GLY A 228 -14.84 -20.27 -0.78
N SER A 229 -15.76 -21.18 -1.14
CA SER A 229 -15.54 -22.64 -1.13
C SER A 229 -14.35 -23.11 -1.98
N ASN A 230 -13.90 -22.30 -2.94
CA ASN A 230 -12.78 -22.59 -3.82
C ASN A 230 -11.47 -21.88 -3.39
N ASN A 231 -11.36 -21.43 -2.14
CA ASN A 231 -10.28 -20.59 -1.63
C ASN A 231 -10.14 -19.21 -2.33
N GLU A 232 -11.16 -18.78 -3.06
CA GLU A 232 -11.18 -17.47 -3.72
C GLU A 232 -11.63 -16.37 -2.73
N PRO A 233 -10.93 -15.22 -2.67
CA PRO A 233 -11.31 -14.12 -1.81
C PRO A 233 -12.67 -13.53 -2.21
N VAL A 234 -13.60 -13.49 -1.26
CA VAL A 234 -14.90 -12.84 -1.41
C VAL A 234 -14.79 -11.44 -0.82
N PHE A 235 -14.89 -10.45 -1.69
CA PHE A 235 -14.94 -9.05 -1.29
C PHE A 235 -16.39 -8.64 -1.06
N GLN A 236 -16.70 -8.10 0.12
CA GLN A 236 -17.91 -7.34 0.32
C GLN A 236 -17.79 -6.09 -0.56
N LYS A 237 -18.69 -5.97 -1.53
CA LYS A 237 -18.71 -4.87 -2.53
C LYS A 237 -18.91 -3.47 -1.92
N SER A 238 -18.90 -3.32 -0.59
CA SER A 238 -19.79 -2.40 0.11
C SER A 238 -19.36 -1.98 1.53
N THR A 239 -18.20 -2.39 2.04
CA THR A 239 -17.82 -2.07 3.43
C THR A 239 -17.11 -0.73 3.49
N SER A 240 -17.53 0.13 4.43
CA SER A 240 -16.87 1.41 4.68
C SER A 240 -15.46 1.16 5.18
N THR A 241 -14.44 1.64 4.46
CA THR A 241 -13.05 1.52 4.94
C THR A 241 -12.80 2.42 6.16
N LEU A 242 -13.72 3.34 6.45
CA LEU A 242 -13.60 4.30 7.54
C LEU A 242 -13.65 3.65 8.94
N ASP A 243 -13.97 2.36 9.04
CA ASP A 243 -13.93 1.62 10.31
C ASP A 243 -12.49 1.39 10.80
N ILE A 244 -11.52 1.31 9.88
CA ILE A 244 -10.08 1.16 10.21
C ILE A 244 -9.23 2.38 9.83
N MET A 245 -9.68 3.17 8.86
CA MET A 245 -9.01 4.36 8.38
C MET A 245 -9.75 5.61 8.86
N THR A 246 -9.09 6.44 9.64
CA THR A 246 -9.69 7.70 10.12
C THR A 246 -9.93 8.68 8.96
N VAL A 247 -10.89 9.59 9.14
CA VAL A 247 -11.18 10.67 8.19
C VAL A 247 -9.94 11.53 7.89
N HIS A 248 -9.10 11.82 8.89
CA HIS A 248 -7.86 12.57 8.66
C HIS A 248 -6.84 11.82 7.80
N GLN A 249 -6.78 10.49 7.91
CA GLN A 249 -5.92 9.66 7.05
C GLN A 249 -6.46 9.65 5.62
N TRP A 250 -7.79 9.60 5.47
CA TRP A 250 -8.46 9.72 4.17
C TRP A 250 -8.18 11.07 3.50
N HIS A 251 -8.38 12.20 4.20
CA HIS A 251 -8.02 13.53 3.66
C HIS A 251 -6.54 13.62 3.27
N CYS A 252 -5.63 13.16 4.13
CA CYS A 252 -4.20 13.14 3.84
C CYS A 252 -3.88 12.35 2.56
N LEU A 253 -4.52 11.20 2.37
CA LEU A 253 -4.32 10.37 1.19
C LEU A 253 -4.82 11.05 -0.09
N ALA A 254 -5.90 11.83 -0.02
CA ALA A 254 -6.43 12.57 -1.16
C ALA A 254 -5.43 13.61 -1.69
N THR A 255 -4.66 14.25 -0.80
CA THR A 255 -3.66 15.28 -1.17
C THR A 255 -2.56 14.76 -2.10
N VAL A 256 -2.34 13.44 -2.17
CA VAL A 256 -1.37 12.82 -3.08
C VAL A 256 -1.74 13.04 -4.56
N LEU A 257 -3.03 13.26 -4.86
CA LEU A 257 -3.44 13.66 -6.21
C LEU A 257 -2.95 15.06 -6.56
N LEU A 258 -2.63 15.91 -5.59
CA LEU A 258 -2.13 17.26 -5.75
C LEU A 258 -0.61 17.34 -5.58
N ASP A 259 0.09 16.19 -5.57
CA ASP A 259 1.55 16.17 -5.40
C ASP A 259 2.24 16.95 -6.53
N PRO A 260 3.28 17.75 -6.26
CA PRO A 260 4.03 18.46 -7.30
C PRO A 260 4.61 17.53 -8.38
N GLN A 261 5.01 16.32 -8.02
CA GLN A 261 5.64 15.37 -8.92
C GLN A 261 4.59 14.61 -9.75
N GLU A 262 4.65 14.76 -11.08
CA GLU A 262 3.68 14.17 -11.99
C GLU A 262 3.59 12.65 -11.87
N PHE A 263 4.74 11.97 -11.76
CA PHE A 263 4.79 10.50 -11.64
C PHE A 263 4.05 9.99 -10.40
N VAL A 264 4.02 10.79 -9.30
CA VAL A 264 3.28 10.48 -8.08
C VAL A 264 1.79 10.54 -8.37
N ARG A 265 1.31 11.66 -8.93
CA ARG A 265 -0.10 11.86 -9.27
C ARG A 265 -0.60 10.77 -10.23
N GLU A 266 0.14 10.52 -11.31
CA GLU A 266 -0.21 9.57 -12.35
C GLU A 266 -0.29 8.14 -11.84
N LYS A 267 0.74 7.70 -11.09
CA LYS A 267 0.76 6.34 -10.55
C LYS A 267 -0.32 6.13 -9.51
N PHE A 268 -0.53 7.12 -8.63
CA PHE A 268 -1.56 7.05 -7.61
C PHE A 268 -2.96 6.99 -8.21
N LEU A 269 -3.28 7.89 -9.15
CA LEU A 269 -4.55 7.92 -9.87
C LEU A 269 -4.85 6.59 -10.57
N GLY A 270 -3.86 6.03 -11.27
CA GLY A 270 -4.00 4.74 -11.94
C GLY A 270 -4.32 3.60 -10.97
N LYS A 271 -3.70 3.59 -9.78
CA LYS A 271 -3.95 2.56 -8.77
C LYS A 271 -5.32 2.74 -8.10
N LEU A 272 -5.67 3.97 -7.75
CA LEU A 272 -6.97 4.34 -7.20
C LEU A 272 -8.10 3.86 -8.13
N ASN A 273 -8.04 4.24 -9.41
CA ASN A 273 -9.05 3.86 -10.38
C ASN A 273 -9.14 2.33 -10.55
N LYS A 274 -7.99 1.63 -10.60
CA LYS A 274 -7.99 0.17 -10.69
C LYS A 274 -8.72 -0.49 -9.52
N SER A 275 -8.48 -0.04 -8.29
CA SER A 275 -9.15 -0.58 -7.10
C SER A 275 -10.63 -0.20 -7.02
N LEU A 276 -11.00 1.02 -7.45
CA LEU A 276 -12.40 1.45 -7.54
C LEU A 276 -13.19 0.67 -8.59
N MET A 277 -12.58 0.42 -9.76
CA MET A 277 -13.19 -0.35 -10.84
C MET A 277 -13.31 -1.84 -10.50
N SER A 278 -12.47 -2.37 -9.62
CA SER A 278 -12.65 -3.72 -9.08
C SER A 278 -13.63 -3.78 -7.92
N LEU A 279 -14.20 -2.64 -7.48
CA LEU A 279 -15.07 -2.51 -6.31
C LEU A 279 -14.43 -2.95 -5.00
N ASN A 280 -13.10 -2.88 -4.91
CA ASN A 280 -12.38 -3.22 -3.68
C ASN A 280 -12.24 -1.99 -2.76
N LEU A 281 -12.55 -0.80 -3.26
CA LEU A 281 -12.61 0.43 -2.46
C LEU A 281 -14.04 0.93 -2.37
N GLY A 282 -14.38 1.48 -1.21
CA GLY A 282 -15.66 2.10 -0.94
C GLY A 282 -15.94 3.33 -1.80
N LEU A 283 -17.20 3.74 -1.82
CA LEU A 283 -17.69 4.86 -2.61
C LEU A 283 -17.02 6.19 -2.21
N GLU A 284 -16.62 6.33 -0.95
CA GLU A 284 -15.92 7.51 -0.44
C GLU A 284 -14.70 7.86 -1.29
N PHE A 285 -13.93 6.88 -1.76
CA PHE A 285 -12.74 7.11 -2.58
C PHE A 285 -13.04 7.64 -4.00
N VAL A 286 -14.29 7.52 -4.48
CA VAL A 286 -14.69 8.15 -5.75
C VAL A 286 -14.67 9.68 -5.62
N ALA A 287 -14.91 10.21 -4.42
CA ALA A 287 -14.89 11.65 -4.18
C ALA A 287 -13.55 12.31 -4.53
N TYR A 288 -12.45 11.55 -4.50
CA TYR A 288 -11.12 12.03 -4.89
C TYR A 288 -11.06 12.56 -6.32
N PHE A 289 -11.92 12.06 -7.24
CA PHE A 289 -11.97 12.59 -8.60
C PHE A 289 -12.45 14.05 -8.67
N ALA A 290 -13.12 14.56 -7.63
CA ALA A 290 -13.50 15.97 -7.54
C ALA A 290 -12.28 16.92 -7.52
N LEU A 291 -11.14 16.44 -7.01
CA LEU A 291 -9.88 17.19 -7.06
C LEU A 291 -9.38 17.42 -8.49
N GLY A 292 -9.96 16.75 -9.49
CA GLY A 292 -9.73 17.04 -10.90
C GLY A 292 -10.09 18.48 -11.31
N GLY A 293 -10.95 19.15 -10.54
CA GLY A 293 -11.25 20.58 -10.71
C GLY A 293 -10.07 21.51 -10.39
N MET A 294 -9.08 21.03 -9.61
CA MET A 294 -7.91 21.85 -9.23
C MET A 294 -6.88 21.99 -10.34
N PHE A 295 -7.01 21.19 -11.41
CA PHE A 295 -6.07 21.20 -12.52
C PHE A 295 -6.64 22.06 -13.66
N GLU A 296 -5.75 22.76 -14.34
CA GLU A 296 -6.05 23.34 -15.64
C GLU A 296 -6.55 22.27 -16.62
N ASN A 297 -7.19 22.68 -17.71
CA ASN A 297 -7.70 21.74 -18.70
C ASN A 297 -6.55 21.06 -19.46
N ASN A 298 -6.00 20.00 -18.88
CA ASN A 298 -4.86 19.24 -19.37
C ASN A 298 -5.18 17.73 -19.47
N ALA A 299 -4.21 16.96 -19.95
CA ALA A 299 -4.36 15.51 -20.12
C ALA A 299 -4.72 14.80 -18.80
N PHE A 300 -4.13 15.22 -17.68
CA PHE A 300 -4.37 14.64 -16.36
C PHE A 300 -5.83 14.87 -15.90
N ARG A 301 -6.35 16.10 -16.03
CA ARG A 301 -7.76 16.41 -15.73
C ARG A 301 -8.72 15.57 -16.57
N ASN A 302 -8.47 15.45 -17.86
CA ASN A 302 -9.31 14.66 -18.77
C ASN A 302 -9.27 13.16 -18.43
N LYS A 303 -8.12 12.64 -17.99
CA LYS A 303 -7.98 11.29 -17.47
C LYS A 303 -8.80 11.08 -16.19
N MET A 304 -8.77 12.00 -15.24
CA MET A 304 -9.60 11.94 -14.02
C MET A 304 -11.10 11.95 -14.35
N LYS A 305 -11.54 12.84 -15.25
CA LYS A 305 -12.94 12.89 -15.72
C LYS A 305 -13.38 11.56 -16.34
N THR A 306 -12.52 10.96 -17.15
CA THR A 306 -12.78 9.66 -17.80
C THR A 306 -12.92 8.55 -16.75
N PHE A 307 -12.01 8.50 -15.77
CA PHE A 307 -12.07 7.52 -14.69
C PHE A 307 -13.30 7.69 -13.79
N LEU A 308 -13.69 8.93 -13.48
CA LEU A 308 -14.95 9.21 -12.79
C LEU A 308 -16.14 8.65 -13.59
N HIS A 309 -16.24 9.01 -14.88
CA HIS A 309 -17.34 8.54 -15.73
C HIS A 309 -17.46 7.02 -15.76
N LEU A 310 -16.35 6.30 -15.98
CA LEU A 310 -16.32 4.83 -15.99
C LEU A 310 -16.77 4.22 -14.65
N ASN A 311 -16.38 4.83 -13.53
CA ASN A 311 -16.80 4.39 -12.20
C ASN A 311 -18.30 4.60 -11.96
N MET A 312 -18.86 5.71 -12.45
CA MET A 312 -20.30 5.99 -12.37
C MET A 312 -21.10 5.00 -13.20
N VAL A 313 -20.72 4.77 -14.45
CA VAL A 313 -21.39 3.81 -15.35
C VAL A 313 -21.41 2.42 -14.74
N LYS A 314 -20.24 1.90 -14.34
CA LYS A 314 -20.13 0.55 -13.74
C LYS A 314 -21.02 0.38 -12.51
N ARG A 315 -21.04 1.38 -11.62
CA ARG A 315 -21.88 1.35 -10.40
C ARG A 315 -23.37 1.42 -10.72
N ARG A 316 -23.79 2.24 -11.70
CA ARG A 316 -25.19 2.25 -12.18
C ARG A 316 -25.62 0.90 -12.72
N ASP A 317 -24.77 0.22 -13.46
CA ASP A 317 -25.09 -1.10 -14.01
C ASP A 317 -25.27 -2.15 -12.91
N ILE A 318 -24.45 -2.09 -11.85
CA ILE A 318 -24.61 -2.95 -10.67
C ILE A 318 -25.94 -2.65 -9.96
N VAL A 319 -26.29 -1.38 -9.77
CA VAL A 319 -27.56 -0.99 -9.16
C VAL A 319 -28.75 -1.52 -9.99
N LYS A 320 -28.72 -1.36 -11.31
CA LYS A 320 -29.76 -1.87 -12.22
C LYS A 320 -29.93 -3.38 -12.12
N SER A 321 -28.82 -4.11 -12.01
CA SER A 321 -28.83 -5.58 -11.90
C SER A 321 -29.40 -6.12 -10.58
N ARG A 322 -29.66 -5.26 -9.58
CA ARG A 322 -30.10 -5.63 -8.21
C ARG A 322 -29.19 -6.65 -7.51
N LEU A 323 -27.94 -6.79 -7.95
CA LEU A 323 -26.96 -7.76 -7.44
C LEU A 323 -26.33 -7.37 -6.09
N THR A 324 -26.92 -6.41 -5.36
CA THR A 324 -26.33 -5.88 -4.12
C THR A 324 -27.40 -5.63 -3.04
N PRO A 325 -27.25 -6.23 -1.85
CA PRO A 325 -28.13 -5.98 -0.71
C PRO A 325 -27.88 -4.61 -0.05
N ASN A 326 -26.72 -3.97 -0.29
CA ASN A 326 -26.37 -2.66 0.27
C ASN A 326 -26.27 -1.60 -0.85
N LEU A 327 -27.43 -1.15 -1.34
CA LEU A 327 -27.53 -0.14 -2.41
C LEU A 327 -26.74 1.14 -2.09
N LYS A 328 -26.80 1.65 -0.85
CA LYS A 328 -26.15 2.92 -0.45
C LYS A 328 -24.63 2.93 -0.67
N SER A 329 -24.00 1.76 -0.58
CA SER A 329 -22.55 1.62 -0.78
C SER A 329 -22.12 1.61 -2.25
N VAL A 330 -23.06 1.47 -3.19
CA VAL A 330 -22.79 1.36 -4.63
C VAL A 330 -23.45 2.47 -5.43
N VAL A 331 -24.56 3.03 -4.97
CA VAL A 331 -25.30 4.11 -5.64
C VAL A 331 -24.37 5.32 -5.83
N PRO A 332 -24.06 5.70 -7.09
CA PRO A 332 -23.13 6.79 -7.37
C PRO A 332 -23.51 8.13 -6.73
N GLU A 333 -24.80 8.43 -6.67
CA GLU A 333 -25.33 9.69 -6.14
C GLU A 333 -25.02 9.88 -4.64
N CYS A 334 -24.74 8.78 -3.91
CA CYS A 334 -24.29 8.82 -2.53
C CYS A 334 -22.83 9.29 -2.37
N VAL A 335 -22.12 9.62 -3.45
CA VAL A 335 -20.76 10.18 -3.39
C VAL A 335 -20.74 11.64 -2.93
N MET A 336 -21.83 12.39 -3.16
CA MET A 336 -21.85 13.85 -2.97
C MET A 336 -21.49 14.32 -1.56
N PRO A 337 -22.00 13.69 -0.46
CA PRO A 337 -21.57 14.05 0.89
C PRO A 337 -20.05 13.92 1.10
N PHE A 338 -19.42 12.89 0.52
CA PHE A 338 -17.97 12.72 0.60
C PHE A 338 -17.22 13.78 -0.21
N VAL A 339 -17.75 14.18 -1.37
CA VAL A 339 -17.17 15.29 -2.16
C VAL A 339 -17.20 16.60 -1.37
N ILE A 340 -18.35 16.94 -0.79
CA ILE A 340 -18.50 18.16 0.03
C ILE A 340 -17.54 18.10 1.21
N HIS A 341 -17.51 16.97 1.93
CA HIS A 341 -16.64 16.80 3.08
C HIS A 341 -15.16 16.88 2.71
N LEU A 342 -14.75 16.25 1.61
CA LEU A 342 -13.37 16.31 1.09
C LEU A 342 -12.95 17.75 0.82
N LEU A 343 -13.72 18.44 -0.02
CA LEU A 343 -13.39 19.78 -0.49
C LEU A 343 -13.34 20.79 0.66
N ALA A 344 -14.28 20.68 1.61
CA ALA A 344 -14.31 21.53 2.81
C ALA A 344 -13.11 21.33 3.76
N ASN A 345 -12.36 20.23 3.61
CA ASN A 345 -11.20 19.90 4.45
C ASN A 345 -9.88 19.88 3.67
N MET A 346 -9.85 20.44 2.45
CA MET A 346 -8.60 20.52 1.69
C MET A 346 -7.66 21.59 2.26
N PRO A 347 -6.32 21.35 2.27
CA PRO A 347 -5.37 22.28 2.87
C PRO A 347 -5.38 23.69 2.30
N PHE A 348 -5.81 23.86 1.04
CA PHE A 348 -5.91 25.16 0.39
C PHE A 348 -7.20 25.93 0.74
N PHE A 349 -8.19 25.26 1.35
CA PHE A 349 -9.47 25.86 1.76
C PHE A 349 -9.45 26.11 3.27
N THR A 350 -9.03 27.30 3.65
CA THR A 350 -8.81 27.72 5.05
C THR A 350 -9.80 28.77 5.53
N GLN A 351 -10.36 29.55 4.60
CA GLN A 351 -11.34 30.61 4.87
C GLN A 351 -12.58 30.39 4.03
N HIS A 352 -13.75 30.43 4.68
CA HIS A 352 -15.02 30.06 4.08
C HIS A 352 -15.65 31.17 3.22
N ASP A 353 -15.19 32.41 3.42
CA ASP A 353 -15.61 33.64 2.76
C ASP A 353 -14.59 34.16 1.74
N ASP A 354 -13.45 33.49 1.61
CA ASP A 354 -12.44 33.80 0.59
C ASP A 354 -12.94 33.37 -0.80
N ILE A 355 -13.23 34.37 -1.64
CA ILE A 355 -13.77 34.21 -2.98
C ILE A 355 -12.80 33.41 -3.86
N ASP A 356 -11.49 33.66 -3.77
CA ASP A 356 -10.50 33.00 -4.62
C ASP A 356 -10.39 31.51 -4.28
N GLN A 357 -10.53 31.15 -2.99
CA GLN A 357 -10.57 29.75 -2.58
C GLN A 357 -11.88 29.06 -2.99
N LEU A 358 -13.01 29.77 -2.93
CA LEU A 358 -14.30 29.26 -3.40
C LEU A 358 -14.35 29.06 -4.92
N GLU A 359 -13.72 29.95 -5.68
CA GLU A 359 -13.59 29.81 -7.14
C GLU A 359 -12.77 28.57 -7.50
N LYS A 360 -11.66 28.31 -6.78
CA LYS A 360 -10.90 27.06 -6.95
C LYS A 360 -11.77 25.84 -6.71
N LEU A 361 -12.59 25.83 -5.65
CA LEU A 361 -13.50 24.72 -5.35
C LEU A 361 -14.55 24.44 -6.41
N LYS A 362 -14.95 25.46 -7.18
CA LYS A 362 -15.96 25.33 -8.24
C LYS A 362 -15.45 24.50 -9.44
N GLY A 363 -14.15 24.57 -9.72
CA GLY A 363 -13.42 23.78 -10.73
C GLY A 363 -13.70 24.11 -12.19
#